data_AF-A0A1E4JSH0-F1
#
_entry.id   AF-A0A1E4JSH0-F1
#
_cell.length_a   1.000
_cell.length_b   1.000
_cell.length_c   1.000
_cell.angle_alpha   90.00
_cell.angle_beta   90.00
_cell.angle_gamma   90.00
#
_symmetry.space_group_name_H-M   'P 1'
#
loop_
_entity.id
_entity.type
_entity.pdbx_description
1 polymer ?
#
loop_
_entity_poly.entity_id
_entity_poly.type
_entity_poly.pdbx_seq_one_letter_code
_entity_poly.pdbx_strand_id
1 'polypeptide(L)' 'MSGLSPLEEHFPRLVTEIVAFWGSPTCFDQLQGLLVDTRGGRQGFPEDVYSDLSLLLTLVPRPKGPYDIWSEAADADKTA' A
#
# COMPACT_ATOMS: atom_id res chain seq x y z
N MET A 1 -22.33 2.93 -18.17
CA MET A 1 -21.11 3.26 -17.40
C MET A 1 -21.00 2.17 -16.36
N SER A 2 -20.10 1.22 -16.59
CA SER A 2 -19.81 0.19 -15.58
C SER A 2 -19.34 0.93 -14.33
N GLY A 3 -20.01 0.73 -13.19
CA GLY A 3 -19.63 1.36 -11.92
C GLY A 3 -18.38 0.73 -11.30
N LEU A 4 -17.57 0.04 -12.11
CA LEU A 4 -16.40 -0.70 -11.67
C LEU A 4 -15.17 0.18 -11.87
N SER A 5 -14.29 0.13 -10.90
CA SER A 5 -12.99 0.77 -10.97
C SER A 5 -12.13 0.14 -12.08
N PRO A 6 -11.23 0.89 -12.74
CA PRO A 6 -10.23 0.32 -13.66
C PRO A 6 -9.49 -0.88 -13.07
N LEU A 7 -9.23 -0.86 -11.76
CA LEU A 7 -8.69 -1.98 -11.01
C LEU A 7 -9.56 -3.25 -11.11
N GLU A 8 -10.88 -3.13 -10.92
CA GLU A 8 -11.84 -4.23 -11.01
C GLU A 8 -12.04 -4.73 -12.44
N GLU A 9 -12.01 -3.83 -13.42
CA GLU A 9 -12.16 -4.18 -14.84
C GLU A 9 -10.93 -4.92 -15.39
N HIS A 10 -9.73 -4.47 -15.03
CA HIS A 10 -8.48 -5.05 -15.52
C HIS A 10 -7.99 -6.24 -14.67
N PHE A 11 -8.19 -6.18 -13.34
CA PHE A 11 -7.63 -7.14 -12.39
C PHE A 11 -8.65 -7.60 -11.33
N PRO A 12 -9.79 -8.21 -11.70
CA PRO A 12 -10.82 -8.63 -10.74
C PRO A 12 -10.32 -9.63 -9.68
N ARG A 13 -9.32 -10.45 -10.04
CA ARG A 13 -8.68 -11.39 -9.10
C ARG A 13 -7.88 -10.67 -8.01
N LEU A 14 -7.16 -9.61 -8.40
CA LEU A 14 -6.36 -8.81 -7.49
C LEU A 14 -7.24 -8.06 -6.49
N VAL A 15 -8.40 -7.56 -6.93
CA VAL A 15 -9.39 -6.93 -6.04
C VAL A 15 -9.90 -7.92 -4.99
N THR A 16 -10.21 -9.14 -5.43
CA THR A 16 -10.68 -10.19 -4.50
C THR A 16 -9.61 -10.52 -3.44
N GLU A 17 -8.34 -10.58 -3.84
CA GLU A 17 -7.22 -10.76 -2.91
C GLU A 17 -7.09 -9.57 -1.96
N ILE A 18 -7.12 -8.33 -2.48
CA ILE A 18 -7.05 -7.11 -1.68
C ILE A 18 -8.14 -7.07 -0.63
N VAL A 19 -9.39 -7.39 -1.00
CA VAL A 19 -10.52 -7.46 -0.07
C VAL A 19 -10.31 -8.55 0.99
N ALA A 20 -9.72 -9.69 0.62
CA ALA A 20 -9.49 -10.79 1.56
C ALA A 20 -8.47 -10.44 2.67
N PHE A 21 -7.46 -9.61 2.37
CA PHE A 21 -6.51 -9.12 3.37
C PHE A 21 -6.80 -7.69 3.86
N TRP A 22 -7.89 -7.07 3.40
CA TRP A 22 -8.26 -5.70 3.79
C TRP A 22 -8.55 -5.63 5.29
N GLY A 23 -7.91 -4.69 5.98
CA GLY A 23 -8.00 -4.57 7.45
C GLY A 23 -7.07 -5.50 8.23
N SER A 24 -6.31 -6.38 7.57
CA SER A 24 -5.20 -7.11 8.18
C SER A 24 -4.03 -6.16 8.49
N PRO A 25 -3.25 -6.39 9.56
CA PRO A 25 -2.01 -5.64 9.81
C PRO A 25 -0.98 -5.77 8.67
N THR A 26 -1.09 -6.83 7.86
CA THR A 26 -0.23 -7.06 6.68
C THR A 26 -0.76 -6.42 5.40
N CYS A 27 -1.94 -5.79 5.43
CA CYS A 27 -2.58 -5.19 4.26
C CYS A 27 -1.68 -4.13 3.60
N PHE A 28 -1.06 -3.28 4.41
CA PHE A 28 -0.16 -2.23 3.92
C PHE A 28 1.05 -2.82 3.20
N ASP A 29 1.72 -3.81 3.80
CA ASP A 29 2.91 -4.45 3.20
C ASP A 29 2.55 -5.18 1.90
N GLN A 30 1.37 -5.82 1.86
CA GLN A 30 0.85 -6.50 0.66
C GLN A 30 0.58 -5.48 -0.46
N LEU A 31 -0.16 -4.40 -0.18
CA LEU A 31 -0.44 -3.33 -1.15
C LEU A 31 0.82 -2.62 -1.61
N GLN A 32 1.73 -2.33 -0.69
CA GLN A 32 3.01 -1.72 -1.02
C GLN A 32 3.84 -2.66 -1.90
N GLY A 33 3.83 -3.97 -1.63
CA GLY A 33 4.48 -4.98 -2.47
C GLY A 33 3.85 -5.14 -3.86
N LEU A 34 2.57 -4.78 -4.03
CA LEU A 34 1.95 -4.71 -5.36
C LEU A 34 2.43 -3.48 -6.13
N LEU A 35 2.60 -2.33 -5.46
CA LEU A 35 3.07 -1.09 -6.07
C LEU A 35 4.58 -1.08 -6.35
N VAL A 36 5.36 -1.70 -5.47
CA VAL A 36 6.83 -1.78 -5.58
C VAL A 36 7.20 -3.08 -6.30
N ASP A 37 7.55 -2.97 -7.58
CA ASP A 37 8.10 -4.10 -8.35
C ASP A 37 9.46 -4.52 -7.76
N THR A 38 9.42 -5.44 -6.81
CA THR A 38 10.61 -6.03 -6.17
C THR A 38 11.26 -7.13 -6.99
N ARG A 39 10.66 -7.51 -8.13
CA ARG A 39 11.09 -8.69 -8.91
C ARG A 39 11.58 -8.41 -10.32
N GLY A 40 11.63 -7.16 -10.74
CA GLY A 40 12.39 -6.71 -11.91
C GLY A 40 12.02 -7.45 -13.18
N GLY A 41 10.94 -7.02 -13.83
CA GLY A 41 10.62 -7.53 -15.18
C GLY A 41 9.14 -7.59 -15.54
N ARG A 42 8.25 -6.87 -14.85
CA ARG A 42 6.86 -6.74 -15.29
C ARG A 42 6.60 -5.34 -15.87
N GLN A 43 5.80 -5.30 -16.94
CA GLN A 43 5.15 -4.05 -17.36
C GLN A 43 4.31 -3.57 -16.18
N GLY A 44 4.62 -2.38 -15.68
CA GLY A 44 3.90 -1.78 -14.55
C GLY A 44 2.39 -1.70 -14.78
N PHE A 45 1.65 -1.31 -13.74
CA PHE A 45 0.21 -1.11 -13.87
C PHE A 45 -0.10 0.07 -14.81
N PRO A 46 -1.23 0.01 -15.55
CA PRO A 46 -1.77 1.20 -16.22
C PRO A 46 -1.92 2.35 -15.23
N GLU A 47 -1.74 3.59 -15.69
CA GLU A 47 -1.81 4.79 -14.84
C GLU A 47 -3.10 4.87 -14.01
N ASP A 48 -4.23 4.49 -14.61
CA ASP A 48 -5.54 4.46 -13.95
C ASP A 48 -5.55 3.46 -12.78
N VAL A 49 -4.99 2.27 -13.00
CA VAL A 49 -4.90 1.21 -11.99
C VAL A 49 -3.91 1.58 -10.88
N TYR A 50 -2.80 2.24 -11.24
CA TYR A 50 -1.83 2.74 -10.27
C TYR A 50 -2.43 3.82 -9.37
N SER A 51 -3.23 4.73 -9.94
CA SER A 51 -3.91 5.79 -9.19
C SER A 51 -4.88 5.22 -8.15
N ASP A 52 -5.66 4.21 -8.53
CA ASP A 52 -6.55 3.49 -7.60
C ASP A 52 -5.77 2.81 -6.47
N LEU A 53 -4.71 2.06 -6.81
CA LEU A 53 -3.86 1.39 -5.82
C LEU A 53 -3.18 2.38 -4.86
N SER A 54 -2.69 3.51 -5.39
CA SER A 54 -2.09 4.56 -4.58
C SER A 54 -3.10 5.18 -3.62
N LEU A 55 -4.33 5.44 -4.08
CA LEU A 55 -5.42 5.93 -3.24
C LEU A 55 -5.72 4.92 -2.11
N LEU A 56 -5.87 3.64 -2.43
CA LEU A 56 -6.07 2.58 -1.44
C LEU A 56 -4.94 2.55 -0.40
N LEU A 57 -3.69 2.70 -0.83
CA LEU A 57 -2.54 2.75 0.09
C LEU A 57 -2.61 3.95 1.04
N THR A 58 -3.11 5.11 0.59
CA THR A 58 -3.28 6.28 1.48
C THR A 58 -4.40 6.09 2.51
N LEU A 59 -5.38 5.24 2.22
CA LEU A 59 -6.49 4.95 3.13
C LEU A 59 -6.13 3.87 4.17
N VAL A 60 -5.23 2.95 3.83
CA VAL A 60 -4.79 1.91 4.76
C VAL A 60 -3.91 2.56 5.84
N PRO A 61 -4.25 2.41 7.12
CA PRO A 61 -3.43 2.93 8.20
C PRO A 61 -2.06 2.26 8.10
N ARG A 62 -1.00 3.08 7.96
CA ARG A 62 0.36 2.57 8.00
C ARG A 62 0.53 1.79 9.32
N PRO A 63 0.94 0.51 9.27
CA PRO A 63 1.25 -0.20 10.48
C PRO A 63 2.30 0.63 11.21
N LYS A 64 2.06 0.89 12.50
CA LYS A 64 3.08 1.43 13.41
C LYS A 64 4.15 0.35 13.55
N GLY A 65 4.97 0.19 12.52
CA GLY A 65 6.14 -0.64 12.56
C GLY A 65 7.17 -0.01 13.50
N PRO A 66 8.17 -0.77 13.95
CA PRO A 66 9.25 -0.29 14.81
C PRO A 66 10.17 0.74 14.12
N TYR A 67 9.78 1.27 12.97
CA TYR A 67 10.53 2.23 12.17
C TYR A 67 10.37 3.69 12.63
N ASP A 68 9.82 3.92 13.82
CA ASP A 68 10.00 5.17 14.58
C ASP A 68 11.37 5.18 15.30
N ILE A 69 12.43 4.61 14.69
CA ILE A 69 13.80 4.65 15.25
C ILE A 69 14.34 6.09 15.33
N TRP A 70 13.64 7.03 14.69
CA TRP A 70 13.94 8.46 14.72
C TRP A 70 13.05 9.25 15.70
N SER A 71 12.18 8.58 16.46
CA SER A 71 11.40 9.21 17.53
C SER A 71 12.19 9.30 18.85
N GLU A 72 13.08 8.34 19.12
CA GLU A 72 13.90 8.34 20.35
C GLU A 72 15.08 9.33 20.32
N ALA A 73 15.53 9.76 19.14
CA ALA A 73 16.64 10.70 19.04
C ALA A 73 16.26 12.16 19.35
N ALA A 74 14.96 12.48 19.41
CA ALA A 74 14.49 13.84 19.64
C ALA A 74 14.44 14.24 21.13
N ASP A 75 14.47 13.26 22.06
CA ASP A 75 14.34 13.53 23.50
C ASP A 75 15.68 13.51 24.26
N ALA A 76 16.78 13.13 23.62
CA ALA A 76 18.09 13.05 24.27
C ALA A 76 18.83 14.40 24.39
N ASP A 77 18.34 15.47 23.74
CA ASP A 77 19.02 16.79 23.69
C ASP A 77 18.43 17.82 24.67
N LYS A 78 17.67 17.40 25.69
CA LYS A 78 17.02 18.35 26.63
C LYS A 78 17.32 18.14 28.11
N THR A 79 18.50 17.67 28.45
CA THR A 79 19.05 17.82 29.82
C THR A 79 20.57 17.84 29.78
N ALA A 80 21.15 19.01 29.51
CA ALA A 80 22.51 19.39 29.90
C ALA A 80 22.43 20.72 30.67
#